data_AF-A0A1V4VCN0-F1
#
_entry.id   AF-A0A1V4VCN0-F1
#
_cell.length_a   1.000
_cell.length_b   1.000
_cell.length_c   1.000
_cell.angle_alpha   90.00
_cell.angle_beta   90.00
_cell.angle_gamma   90.00
#
_symmetry.space_group_name_H-M   'P 1'
#
loop_
_entity.id
_entity.type
_entity.pdbx_description
1 polymer ?
#
loop_
_entity_poly.entity_id
_entity_poly.type
_entity_poly.pdbx_seq_one_letter_code
_entity_poly.pdbx_strand_id
1 'polypeptide(L)'
;MASGQLIGLNRYILDIGSRAGAVHFSRDIKLFGKQTRPVYKMLEYSQDPYLPGLSGKEDACIAFLKEVGISLGGEKWRRWIDLSQEEKASLVTAIVQKGLRNGISNIRLERLIGEVYILLKEWEGTELRDASEYSTLLNATARYGHAGVGLEVCLGDRDKAFNEAHTLLGQHRQNLVAGLKLVSKRGITPLNSIQYFDAGDAILDTIIGIVAGMSFQMADRSRPILAFAQNVEGDLKVSARGTQDLVRSGLDLAHALSLSAQAVGGVGGGHNVAAGATIPLQAKQEFLEKMDRIVAEQLSCKNNIK
;
A
#
# COMPACT_ATOMS: atom_id res chain seq x y z
N MET A 1 14.97 -14.06 -4.78
CA MET A 1 13.54 -13.75 -4.97
C MET A 1 12.91 -13.61 -3.58
N ALA A 2 12.19 -12.53 -3.28
CA ALA A 2 11.57 -12.38 -1.97
C ALA A 2 10.44 -13.42 -1.84
N SER A 3 10.62 -14.44 -1.00
CA SER A 3 9.70 -15.58 -0.82
C SER A 3 8.37 -15.23 -0.16
N GLY A 4 8.11 -13.93 0.08
CA GLY A 4 6.86 -13.45 0.67
C GLY A 4 6.65 -13.89 2.12
N GLN A 5 7.73 -14.17 2.85
CA GLN A 5 7.72 -14.75 4.19
C GLN A 5 8.69 -13.99 5.11
N LEU A 6 8.48 -14.04 6.44
CA LEU A 6 9.43 -13.46 7.39
C LEU A 6 10.73 -14.25 7.41
N ILE A 7 11.86 -13.55 7.54
CA ILE A 7 13.23 -14.13 7.56
C ILE A 7 14.04 -13.57 8.74
N GLY A 8 15.16 -14.22 9.06
CA GLY A 8 16.08 -13.79 10.11
C GLY A 8 15.39 -13.72 11.48
N LEU A 9 15.66 -12.67 12.24
CA LEU A 9 15.06 -12.47 13.57
C LEU A 9 13.53 -12.42 13.55
N ASN A 10 12.93 -11.89 12.48
CA ASN A 10 11.47 -11.87 12.36
C ASN A 10 10.87 -13.28 12.28
N ARG A 11 11.55 -14.22 11.60
CA ARG A 11 11.15 -15.63 11.58
C ARG A 11 11.25 -16.24 12.98
N TYR A 12 12.35 -15.97 13.67
CA TYR A 12 12.54 -16.48 15.03
C TYR A 12 11.44 -16.02 16.00
N ILE A 13 11.06 -14.74 15.95
CA ILE A 13 9.96 -14.18 16.75
C ILE A 13 8.62 -14.83 16.38
N LEU A 14 8.35 -15.00 15.07
CA LEU A 14 7.15 -15.68 14.58
C LEU A 14 7.05 -17.10 15.12
N ASP A 15 8.14 -17.86 15.10
CA ASP A 15 8.17 -19.25 15.57
C ASP A 15 7.88 -19.35 17.08
N ILE A 16 8.37 -18.40 17.88
CA ILE A 16 8.03 -18.30 19.32
C ILE A 16 6.53 -18.08 19.48
N GLY A 17 5.98 -17.07 18.79
CA GLY A 17 4.55 -16.74 18.86
C GLY A 17 3.66 -17.90 18.39
N SER A 18 4.11 -18.66 17.38
CA SER A 18 3.38 -19.82 16.87
C SER A 18 3.37 -20.98 17.85
N ARG A 19 4.52 -21.31 18.47
CA ARG A 19 4.59 -22.33 19.53
C ARG A 19 3.76 -21.96 20.76
N ALA A 20 3.65 -20.66 21.06
CA ALA A 20 2.82 -20.14 22.14
C ALA A 20 1.32 -20.06 21.78
N GLY A 21 0.91 -20.44 20.56
CA GLY A 21 -0.48 -20.34 20.11
C GLY A 21 -1.01 -18.91 19.98
N ALA A 22 -0.11 -17.92 19.88
CA ALA A 22 -0.49 -16.51 19.73
C ALA A 22 -0.72 -16.13 18.26
N VAL A 23 0.03 -16.73 17.34
CA VAL A 23 -0.05 -16.45 15.90
C VAL A 23 0.01 -17.73 15.08
N HIS A 24 -0.83 -17.84 14.07
CA HIS A 24 -0.73 -18.85 13.03
C HIS A 24 -0.23 -18.20 11.75
N PHE A 25 0.63 -18.89 11.01
CA PHE A 25 1.05 -18.47 9.68
C PHE A 25 0.85 -19.59 8.67
N SER A 26 0.42 -19.21 7.48
CA SER A 26 0.16 -20.12 6.37
C SER A 26 0.31 -19.39 5.04
N ARG A 27 0.32 -20.13 3.92
CA ARG A 27 0.27 -19.53 2.59
C ARG A 27 -1.16 -19.21 2.23
N ASP A 28 -1.43 -17.94 1.94
CA ASP A 28 -2.73 -17.45 1.50
C ASP A 28 -2.55 -16.24 0.57
N ILE A 29 -3.65 -15.68 0.10
CA ILE A 29 -3.67 -14.43 -0.64
C ILE A 29 -3.16 -13.27 0.23
N LYS A 30 -2.23 -12.50 -0.33
CA LYS A 30 -1.59 -11.35 0.33
C LYS A 30 -2.39 -10.05 0.23
N LEU A 31 -3.57 -10.09 -0.38
CA LEU A 31 -4.42 -8.91 -0.49
C LEU A 31 -4.94 -8.48 0.88
N PHE A 32 -5.06 -7.17 1.05
CA PHE A 32 -5.52 -6.53 2.28
C PHE A 32 -7.04 -6.59 2.41
N GLY A 33 -7.55 -6.80 3.64
CA GLY A 33 -8.97 -6.77 3.94
C GLY A 33 -9.65 -8.14 3.96
N LYS A 34 -8.91 -9.22 4.22
CA LYS A 34 -9.45 -10.58 4.28
C LYS A 34 -10.53 -10.71 5.37
N GLN A 35 -10.33 -10.03 6.49
CA GLN A 35 -11.20 -10.08 7.67
C GLN A 35 -12.36 -9.09 7.58
N THR A 36 -12.13 -7.92 7.00
CA THR A 36 -13.04 -6.77 7.14
C THR A 36 -13.63 -6.24 5.83
N ARG A 37 -13.17 -6.73 4.67
CA ARG A 37 -13.65 -6.24 3.38
C ARG A 37 -14.32 -7.33 2.55
N PRO A 38 -15.37 -6.96 1.80
CA PRO A 38 -15.83 -7.79 0.70
C PRO A 38 -14.71 -8.11 -0.28
N VAL A 39 -14.75 -9.30 -0.86
CA VAL A 39 -13.70 -9.76 -1.79
C VAL A 39 -13.52 -8.81 -2.97
N TYR A 40 -14.60 -8.22 -3.50
CA TYR A 40 -14.48 -7.29 -4.63
C TYR A 40 -13.66 -6.04 -4.28
N LYS A 41 -13.76 -5.53 -3.04
CA LYS A 41 -12.93 -4.42 -2.55
C LYS A 41 -11.47 -4.83 -2.39
N MET A 42 -11.19 -6.07 -2.01
CA MET A 42 -9.81 -6.57 -1.96
C MET A 42 -9.16 -6.52 -3.35
N LEU A 43 -9.90 -6.93 -4.39
CA LEU A 43 -9.43 -6.90 -5.78
C LEU A 43 -9.30 -5.48 -6.32
N GLU A 44 -10.30 -4.63 -6.10
CA GLU A 44 -10.30 -3.23 -6.54
C GLU A 44 -9.06 -2.47 -5.99
N TYR A 45 -8.72 -2.72 -4.72
CA TYR A 45 -7.59 -2.06 -4.08
C TYR A 45 -6.25 -2.76 -4.28
N SER A 46 -6.18 -3.84 -5.06
CA SER A 46 -4.92 -4.52 -5.34
C SER A 46 -3.97 -3.61 -6.13
N GLN A 47 -2.85 -3.23 -5.52
CA GLN A 47 -1.77 -2.49 -6.18
C GLN A 47 -0.57 -3.36 -6.53
N ASP A 48 -0.47 -4.53 -5.91
CA ASP A 48 0.71 -5.37 -5.97
C ASP A 48 0.39 -6.87 -5.73
N PRO A 49 0.13 -7.64 -6.80
CA PRO A 49 0.17 -7.22 -8.20
C PRO A 49 -0.99 -6.29 -8.57
N TYR A 50 -0.73 -5.33 -9.47
CA TYR A 50 -1.80 -4.64 -10.17
C TYR A 50 -2.48 -5.62 -11.14
N LEU A 51 -3.80 -5.68 -11.12
CA LEU A 51 -4.62 -6.59 -11.91
C LEU A 51 -5.32 -5.78 -13.02
N PRO A 52 -4.80 -5.74 -14.26
CA PRO A 52 -5.43 -5.02 -15.35
C PRO A 52 -6.88 -5.46 -15.55
N GLY A 53 -7.76 -4.48 -15.66
CA GLY A 53 -9.20 -4.72 -15.78
C GLY A 53 -9.93 -5.01 -14.46
N LEU A 54 -9.25 -5.10 -13.31
CA LEU A 54 -9.86 -5.25 -11.99
C LEU A 54 -9.45 -4.13 -11.02
N SER A 55 -8.15 -3.90 -10.84
CA SER A 55 -7.63 -2.87 -9.94
C SER A 55 -8.19 -1.49 -10.29
N GLY A 56 -8.80 -0.81 -9.32
CA GLY A 56 -9.47 0.48 -9.46
C GLY A 56 -10.84 0.43 -10.16
N LYS A 57 -11.39 -0.77 -10.44
CA LYS A 57 -12.67 -0.94 -11.15
C LYS A 57 -13.62 -1.81 -10.33
N GLU A 58 -14.44 -1.19 -9.50
CA GLU A 58 -15.42 -1.87 -8.63
C GLU A 58 -16.37 -2.78 -9.42
N ASP A 59 -17.04 -2.25 -10.44
CA ASP A 59 -18.00 -2.99 -11.26
C ASP A 59 -17.37 -4.21 -11.94
N ALA A 60 -16.13 -4.06 -12.42
CA ALA A 60 -15.40 -5.15 -13.05
C ALA A 60 -14.99 -6.24 -12.05
N CYS A 61 -14.69 -5.88 -10.80
CA CYS A 61 -14.44 -6.83 -9.73
C CYS A 61 -15.71 -7.59 -9.37
N ILE A 62 -16.85 -6.90 -9.26
CA ILE A 62 -18.15 -7.53 -8.99
C ILE A 62 -18.54 -8.50 -10.12
N ALA A 63 -18.42 -8.07 -11.38
CA ALA A 63 -18.70 -8.93 -12.53
C ALA A 63 -17.79 -10.17 -12.54
N PHE A 64 -16.50 -9.99 -12.30
CA PHE A 64 -15.54 -11.09 -12.22
C PHE A 64 -15.86 -12.09 -11.11
N LEU A 65 -16.28 -11.63 -9.92
CA LEU A 65 -16.69 -12.54 -8.85
C LEU A 65 -17.92 -13.37 -9.23
N LYS A 66 -18.90 -12.75 -9.91
CA LYS A 66 -20.08 -13.47 -10.43
C LYS A 66 -19.68 -14.54 -11.45
N GLU A 67 -18.75 -14.23 -12.36
CA GLU A 67 -18.21 -15.19 -13.34
C GLU A 67 -17.54 -16.40 -12.67
N VAL A 68 -16.85 -16.19 -11.55
CA VAL A 68 -16.19 -17.25 -10.77
C VAL A 68 -17.17 -18.04 -9.90
N GLY A 69 -18.43 -17.58 -9.77
CA GLY A 69 -19.44 -18.20 -8.91
C GLY A 69 -19.42 -17.72 -7.46
N ILE A 70 -18.68 -16.64 -7.16
CA ILE A 70 -18.70 -16.01 -5.84
C ILE A 70 -19.85 -15.00 -5.81
N SER A 71 -20.92 -15.35 -5.11
CA SER A 71 -22.11 -14.52 -4.90
C SER A 71 -22.15 -13.84 -3.52
N LEU A 72 -23.22 -13.06 -3.32
CA LEU A 72 -23.59 -12.46 -2.03
C LEU A 72 -23.79 -13.53 -0.95
N GLY A 73 -23.44 -13.20 0.30
CA GLY A 73 -23.76 -13.97 1.50
C GLY A 73 -24.98 -13.36 2.17
N GLY A 74 -26.17 -13.54 1.59
CA GLY A 74 -27.38 -12.80 1.99
C GLY A 74 -27.41 -11.40 1.38
N GLU A 75 -27.57 -10.36 2.22
CA GLU A 75 -27.65 -8.95 1.76
C GLU A 75 -26.28 -8.29 1.52
N LYS A 76 -25.19 -8.94 1.94
CA LYS A 76 -23.82 -8.39 1.84
C LYS A 76 -22.93 -9.28 1.01
N TRP A 77 -21.96 -8.66 0.33
CA TRP A 77 -20.89 -9.40 -0.33
C TRP A 77 -20.01 -10.12 0.69
N ARG A 78 -19.68 -11.37 0.38
CA ARG A 78 -18.80 -12.20 1.22
C ARG A 78 -17.40 -11.64 1.29
N ARG A 79 -16.78 -11.79 2.46
CA ARG A 79 -15.36 -11.50 2.73
C ARG A 79 -14.53 -12.74 2.43
N TRP A 80 -13.22 -12.60 2.40
CA TRP A 80 -12.33 -13.74 2.16
C TRP A 80 -12.51 -14.86 3.18
N ILE A 81 -12.67 -14.50 4.45
CA ILE A 81 -12.90 -15.47 5.53
C ILE A 81 -14.22 -16.24 5.40
N ASP A 82 -15.21 -15.68 4.70
CA ASP A 82 -16.52 -16.29 4.51
C ASP A 82 -16.53 -17.30 3.32
N LEU A 83 -15.39 -17.46 2.62
CA LEU A 83 -15.25 -18.39 1.49
C LEU A 83 -14.70 -19.75 1.93
N SER A 84 -15.20 -20.83 1.31
CA SER A 84 -14.64 -22.17 1.46
C SER A 84 -13.23 -22.26 0.86
N GLN A 85 -12.48 -23.31 1.19
CA GLN A 85 -11.13 -23.50 0.62
C GLN A 85 -11.19 -23.73 -0.90
N GLU A 86 -12.22 -24.43 -1.38
CA GLU A 86 -12.48 -24.66 -2.81
C GLU A 86 -12.79 -23.34 -3.53
N GLU A 87 -13.60 -22.48 -2.92
CA GLU A 87 -13.92 -21.16 -3.45
C GLU A 87 -12.68 -20.25 -3.50
N LYS A 88 -11.87 -20.24 -2.43
CA LYS A 88 -10.60 -19.51 -2.38
C LYS A 88 -9.64 -19.97 -3.47
N ALA A 89 -9.46 -21.28 -3.63
CA ALA A 89 -8.59 -21.87 -4.64
C ALA A 89 -9.08 -21.55 -6.06
N SER A 90 -10.40 -21.64 -6.29
CA SER A 90 -11.03 -21.31 -7.58
C SER A 90 -10.83 -19.85 -7.94
N LEU A 91 -11.04 -18.95 -6.97
CA LEU A 91 -10.85 -17.52 -7.18
C LEU A 91 -9.39 -17.15 -7.43
N VAL A 92 -8.44 -17.69 -6.68
CA VAL A 92 -7.00 -17.48 -6.93
C VAL A 92 -6.63 -17.95 -8.33
N THR A 93 -7.09 -19.14 -8.73
CA THR A 93 -6.86 -19.69 -10.08
C THR A 93 -7.41 -18.75 -11.15
N ALA A 94 -8.63 -18.26 -10.99
CA ALA A 94 -9.25 -17.33 -11.92
C ALA A 94 -8.48 -16.00 -12.02
N ILE A 95 -7.98 -15.47 -10.90
CA ILE A 95 -7.17 -14.23 -10.87
C ILE A 95 -5.87 -14.45 -11.64
N VAL A 96 -5.17 -15.56 -11.40
CA VAL A 96 -3.92 -15.91 -12.08
C VAL A 96 -4.15 -16.05 -13.58
N GLN A 97 -5.16 -16.81 -14.00
CA GLN A 97 -5.50 -16.99 -15.42
C GLN A 97 -5.85 -15.65 -16.09
N LYS A 98 -6.65 -14.80 -15.43
CA LYS A 98 -6.99 -13.47 -15.94
C LYS A 98 -5.74 -12.60 -16.07
N GLY A 99 -4.85 -12.64 -15.08
CA GLY A 99 -3.58 -11.92 -15.12
C GLY A 99 -2.70 -12.35 -16.29
N LEU A 100 -2.53 -13.65 -16.51
CA LEU A 100 -1.75 -14.20 -17.63
C LEU A 100 -2.34 -13.75 -18.99
N ARG A 101 -3.66 -13.82 -19.16
CA ARG A 101 -4.34 -13.33 -20.38
C ARG A 101 -4.14 -11.84 -20.63
N ASN A 102 -3.94 -11.05 -19.58
CA ASN A 102 -3.65 -9.62 -19.66
C ASN A 102 -2.13 -9.32 -19.67
N GLY A 103 -1.28 -10.31 -19.94
CA GLY A 103 0.17 -10.12 -20.11
C GLY A 103 0.96 -9.93 -18.81
N ILE A 104 0.38 -10.22 -17.65
CA ILE A 104 1.14 -10.23 -16.40
C ILE A 104 2.04 -11.47 -16.37
N SER A 105 3.34 -11.28 -16.18
CA SER A 105 4.30 -12.38 -16.02
C SER A 105 3.98 -13.26 -14.79
N ASN A 106 4.28 -14.56 -14.86
CA ASN A 106 4.10 -15.48 -13.73
C ASN A 106 4.78 -14.99 -12.44
N ILE A 107 6.00 -14.45 -12.54
CA ILE A 107 6.78 -13.91 -11.41
C ILE A 107 6.03 -12.79 -10.66
N ARG A 108 5.19 -12.01 -11.36
CA ARG A 108 4.37 -10.97 -10.72
C ARG A 108 3.13 -11.57 -10.05
N LEU A 109 2.51 -12.57 -10.68
CA LEU A 109 1.33 -13.26 -10.14
C LEU A 109 1.65 -14.13 -8.93
N GLU A 110 2.84 -14.72 -8.86
CA GLU A 110 3.31 -15.46 -7.69
C GLU A 110 3.29 -14.61 -6.41
N ARG A 111 3.35 -13.29 -6.53
CA ARG A 111 3.33 -12.35 -5.40
C ARG A 111 1.95 -12.19 -4.78
N LEU A 112 0.91 -12.65 -5.47
CA LEU A 112 -0.46 -12.72 -4.96
C LEU A 112 -0.54 -13.65 -3.75
N ILE A 113 0.28 -14.71 -3.72
CA ILE A 113 0.31 -15.71 -2.66
C ILE A 113 1.59 -15.60 -1.84
N GLY A 114 1.47 -15.67 -0.52
CA GLY A 114 2.62 -15.78 0.36
C GLY A 114 2.19 -15.98 1.80
N GLU A 115 3.11 -15.79 2.72
CA GLU A 115 2.86 -16.03 4.13
C GLU A 115 1.99 -14.91 4.72
N VAL A 116 0.86 -15.30 5.31
CA VAL A 116 -0.04 -14.42 6.07
C VAL A 116 0.03 -14.79 7.54
N TYR A 117 -0.30 -13.83 8.42
CA TYR A 117 -0.16 -13.98 9.87
C TYR A 117 -1.48 -13.65 10.56
N ILE A 118 -2.05 -14.65 11.23
CA ILE A 118 -3.34 -14.59 11.89
C ILE A 118 -3.14 -14.65 13.40
N LEU A 119 -3.60 -13.63 14.12
CA LEU A 119 -3.50 -13.54 15.57
C LEU A 119 -4.63 -14.34 16.22
N LEU A 120 -4.28 -15.50 16.79
CA LEU A 120 -5.24 -16.52 17.20
C LEU A 120 -6.13 -16.12 18.38
N LYS A 121 -5.68 -15.14 19.19
CA LYS A 121 -6.41 -14.63 20.35
C LYS A 121 -7.44 -13.56 20.01
N GLU A 122 -7.43 -13.04 18.78
CA GLU A 122 -8.33 -11.98 18.35
C GLU A 122 -9.56 -12.53 17.63
N TRP A 123 -10.64 -11.77 17.62
CA TRP A 123 -11.94 -12.20 17.07
C TRP A 123 -11.91 -12.20 15.55
N GLU A 124 -12.31 -13.31 14.92
CA GLU A 124 -12.39 -13.41 13.46
C GLU A 124 -13.42 -12.42 12.88
N GLY A 125 -13.07 -11.80 11.75
CA GLY A 125 -13.88 -10.76 11.13
C GLY A 125 -13.63 -9.34 11.65
N THR A 126 -12.63 -9.15 12.52
CA THR A 126 -12.16 -7.83 12.98
C THR A 126 -10.81 -7.46 12.39
N GLU A 127 -10.45 -6.17 12.40
CA GLU A 127 -9.11 -5.73 11.99
C GLU A 127 -8.00 -6.41 12.80
N LEU A 128 -8.26 -6.81 14.05
CA LEU A 128 -7.25 -7.36 14.96
C LEU A 128 -6.78 -8.77 14.56
N ARG A 129 -7.60 -9.52 13.81
CA ARG A 129 -7.33 -10.93 13.49
C ARG A 129 -6.19 -11.13 12.50
N ASP A 130 -6.04 -10.25 11.51
CA ASP A 130 -4.95 -10.31 10.53
C ASP A 130 -3.89 -9.25 10.86
N ALA A 131 -2.63 -9.65 10.97
CA ALA A 131 -1.55 -8.73 11.37
C ALA A 131 -1.42 -7.49 10.45
N SER A 132 -1.76 -7.62 9.17
CA SER A 132 -1.72 -6.51 8.21
C SER A 132 -2.87 -5.51 8.45
N GLU A 133 -4.06 -6.03 8.75
CA GLU A 133 -5.24 -5.21 9.08
C GLU A 133 -5.08 -4.54 10.44
N TYR A 134 -4.53 -5.26 11.41
CA TYR A 134 -4.24 -4.71 12.74
C TYR A 134 -3.17 -3.63 12.65
N SER A 135 -2.09 -3.85 11.90
CA SER A 135 -1.10 -2.80 11.65
C SER A 135 -1.74 -1.55 11.03
N THR A 136 -2.74 -1.71 10.16
CA THR A 136 -3.44 -0.57 9.56
C THR A 136 -4.31 0.18 10.56
N LEU A 137 -4.99 -0.52 11.47
CA LEU A 137 -5.71 0.09 12.59
C LEU A 137 -4.75 0.92 13.47
N LEU A 138 -3.62 0.35 13.89
CA LEU A 138 -2.62 1.04 14.71
C LEU A 138 -1.98 2.23 13.98
N ASN A 139 -1.71 2.08 12.68
CA ASN A 139 -1.21 3.18 11.87
C ASN A 139 -2.21 4.33 11.77
N ALA A 140 -3.51 4.03 11.71
CA ALA A 140 -4.54 5.06 11.71
C ALA A 140 -4.51 5.87 13.00
N THR A 141 -4.42 5.22 14.17
CA THR A 141 -4.38 5.95 15.45
C THR A 141 -3.15 6.85 15.56
N ALA A 142 -1.98 6.36 15.17
CA ALA A 142 -0.73 7.14 15.22
C ALA A 142 -0.75 8.37 14.29
N ARG A 143 -1.32 8.26 13.09
CA ARG A 143 -1.34 9.35 12.08
C ARG A 143 -2.16 10.56 12.49
N TYR A 144 -3.05 10.40 13.46
CA TYR A 144 -3.88 11.47 14.02
C TYR A 144 -3.43 11.89 15.42
N GLY A 145 -2.24 11.46 15.87
CA GLY A 145 -1.71 11.82 17.19
C GLY A 145 -2.27 11.00 18.36
N HIS A 146 -3.06 9.97 18.09
CA HIS A 146 -3.69 9.10 19.09
C HIS A 146 -2.90 7.79 19.31
N ALA A 147 -1.57 7.85 19.30
CA ALA A 147 -0.73 6.66 19.47
C ALA A 147 -1.00 5.91 20.79
N GLY A 148 -1.37 6.64 21.85
CA GLY A 148 -1.78 6.06 23.14
C GLY A 148 -2.98 5.13 23.02
N VAL A 149 -3.96 5.46 22.18
CA VAL A 149 -5.11 4.58 21.90
C VAL A 149 -4.63 3.27 21.27
N GLY A 150 -3.70 3.34 20.31
CA GLY A 150 -3.12 2.15 19.70
C GLY A 150 -2.37 1.26 20.70
N LEU A 151 -1.69 1.87 21.68
CA LEU A 151 -1.02 1.15 22.76
C LEU A 151 -2.03 0.42 23.66
N GLU A 152 -3.10 1.08 24.10
CA GLU A 152 -4.14 0.44 24.92
C GLU A 152 -4.81 -0.74 24.19
N VAL A 153 -5.04 -0.62 22.87
CA VAL A 153 -5.50 -1.75 22.06
C VAL A 153 -4.49 -2.90 22.08
N CYS A 154 -3.19 -2.62 21.94
CA CYS A 154 -2.15 -3.65 22.04
C CYS A 154 -2.09 -4.30 23.44
N LEU A 155 -2.39 -3.55 24.50
CA LEU A 155 -2.40 -4.02 25.90
C LEU A 155 -3.62 -4.86 26.26
N GLY A 156 -4.66 -4.86 25.42
CA GLY A 156 -5.81 -5.75 25.59
C GLY A 156 -7.16 -5.05 25.75
N ASP A 157 -7.23 -3.71 25.68
CA ASP A 157 -8.53 -3.02 25.69
C ASP A 157 -9.27 -3.31 24.37
N ARG A 158 -10.32 -4.12 24.44
CA ARG A 158 -11.21 -4.49 23.33
C ARG A 158 -12.52 -3.71 23.32
N ASP A 159 -12.69 -2.78 24.26
CA ASP A 159 -13.88 -1.96 24.41
C ASP A 159 -13.57 -0.51 24.03
N LYS A 160 -13.09 0.29 24.98
CA LYS A 160 -13.01 1.74 24.81
C LYS A 160 -11.94 2.11 23.77
N ALA A 161 -10.70 1.67 23.98
CA ALA A 161 -9.61 1.97 23.07
C ALA A 161 -9.85 1.38 21.67
N PHE A 162 -10.42 0.17 21.60
CA PHE A 162 -10.70 -0.46 20.30
C PHE A 162 -11.80 0.28 19.52
N ASN A 163 -12.89 0.70 20.18
CA ASN A 163 -13.93 1.50 19.55
C ASN A 163 -13.42 2.88 19.08
N GLU A 164 -12.54 3.51 19.87
CA GLU A 164 -11.88 4.75 19.47
C GLU A 164 -10.95 4.53 18.27
N ALA A 165 -10.13 3.48 18.28
CA ALA A 165 -9.28 3.11 17.15
C ALA A 165 -10.09 2.82 15.87
N HIS A 166 -11.27 2.20 16.00
CA HIS A 166 -12.16 1.94 14.87
C HIS A 166 -12.73 3.25 14.29
N THR A 167 -13.10 4.20 15.14
CA THR A 167 -13.50 5.55 14.72
C THR A 167 -12.38 6.26 13.95
N LEU A 168 -11.16 6.23 14.50
CA LEU A 168 -9.97 6.81 13.88
C LEU A 168 -9.64 6.15 12.52
N LEU A 169 -9.84 4.85 12.41
CA LEU A 169 -9.70 4.13 11.14
C LEU A 169 -10.78 4.52 10.12
N GLY A 170 -12.01 4.75 10.57
CA GLY A 170 -13.08 5.28 9.73
C GLY A 170 -12.72 6.66 9.16
N GLN A 171 -12.28 7.57 10.02
CA GLN A 171 -11.79 8.90 9.63
C GLN A 171 -10.58 8.78 8.68
N HIS A 172 -9.67 7.85 8.95
CA HIS A 172 -8.53 7.58 8.07
C HIS A 172 -8.96 7.24 6.65
N ARG A 173 -9.90 6.29 6.51
CA ARG A 173 -10.43 5.85 5.21
C ARG A 173 -11.10 7.02 4.47
N GLN A 174 -11.88 7.85 5.17
CA GLN A 174 -12.52 9.03 4.58
C GLN A 174 -11.48 10.03 4.04
N ASN A 175 -10.44 10.31 4.82
CA ASN A 175 -9.36 11.23 4.42
C ASN A 175 -8.58 10.70 3.20
N LEU A 176 -8.31 9.40 3.13
CA LEU A 176 -7.66 8.79 1.95
C LEU A 176 -8.53 8.91 0.70
N VAL A 177 -9.84 8.65 0.81
CA VAL A 177 -10.78 8.82 -0.31
C VAL A 177 -10.86 10.27 -0.76
N ALA A 178 -10.92 11.23 0.18
CA ALA A 178 -10.89 12.65 -0.14
C ALA A 178 -9.58 13.05 -0.85
N GLY A 179 -8.44 12.55 -0.38
CA GLY A 179 -7.14 12.76 -1.02
C GLY A 179 -7.09 12.23 -2.45
N LEU A 180 -7.59 11.02 -2.71
CA LEU A 180 -7.66 10.47 -4.06
C LEU A 180 -8.56 11.28 -4.99
N LYS A 181 -9.71 11.75 -4.50
CA LYS A 181 -10.60 12.64 -5.27
C LYS A 181 -9.90 13.96 -5.62
N LEU A 182 -9.14 14.52 -4.68
CA LEU A 182 -8.36 15.73 -4.92
C LEU A 182 -7.31 15.51 -6.02
N VAL A 183 -6.55 14.42 -5.94
CA VAL A 183 -5.56 14.06 -6.97
C VAL A 183 -6.23 13.86 -8.33
N SER A 184 -7.36 13.16 -8.39
CA SER A 184 -8.12 12.98 -9.63
C SER A 184 -8.63 14.30 -10.20
N LYS A 185 -8.95 15.29 -9.37
CA LYS A 185 -9.46 16.60 -9.80
C LYS A 185 -8.33 17.55 -10.23
N ARG A 186 -7.23 17.61 -9.49
CA ARG A 186 -6.07 18.47 -9.78
C ARG A 186 -5.17 17.91 -10.89
N GLY A 187 -5.19 16.59 -11.07
CA GLY A 187 -4.32 15.89 -12.01
C GLY A 187 -2.95 15.56 -11.42
N ILE A 188 -2.21 14.75 -12.18
CA ILE A 188 -0.83 14.38 -11.91
C ILE A 188 0.02 14.96 -13.04
N THR A 189 1.06 15.70 -12.70
CA THR A 189 1.98 16.34 -13.65
C THR A 189 3.11 15.37 -14.00
N PRO A 190 3.24 14.95 -15.28
CA PRO A 190 4.37 14.14 -15.71
C PRO A 190 5.62 15.00 -15.97
N LEU A 191 6.80 14.47 -15.64
CA LEU A 191 8.11 14.91 -16.14
C LEU A 191 8.69 13.80 -17.04
N ASN A 192 10.02 13.72 -17.25
CA ASN A 192 10.58 12.72 -18.17
C ASN A 192 10.61 11.32 -17.56
N SER A 193 11.05 11.22 -16.32
CA SER A 193 11.28 9.96 -15.59
C SER A 193 10.50 9.87 -14.28
N ILE A 194 9.94 10.99 -13.80
CA ILE A 194 9.05 11.03 -12.64
C ILE A 194 7.68 11.63 -13.00
N GLN A 195 6.76 11.55 -12.06
CA GLN A 195 5.51 12.32 -12.08
C GLN A 195 5.21 12.83 -10.67
N TYR A 196 4.39 13.87 -10.54
CA TYR A 196 4.07 14.40 -9.22
C TYR A 196 2.69 15.06 -9.13
N PHE A 197 2.24 15.28 -7.90
CA PHE A 197 1.14 16.20 -7.60
C PHE A 197 1.47 17.03 -6.36
N ASP A 198 0.83 18.20 -6.26
CA ASP A 198 0.94 19.09 -5.11
C ASP A 198 -0.41 19.18 -4.39
N ALA A 199 -0.41 18.74 -3.14
CA ALA A 199 -1.59 18.80 -2.27
C ALA A 199 -1.71 20.14 -1.54
N GLY A 200 -0.66 20.96 -1.45
CA GLY A 200 -0.62 22.13 -0.60
C GLY A 200 -0.89 21.74 0.85
N ASP A 201 -1.93 22.33 1.43
CA ASP A 201 -2.47 22.06 2.77
C ASP A 201 -3.69 21.11 2.77
N ALA A 202 -4.18 20.71 1.59
CA ALA A 202 -5.44 19.97 1.45
C ALA A 202 -5.33 18.47 1.81
N ILE A 203 -4.13 17.93 1.92
CA ILE A 203 -3.87 16.56 2.37
C ILE A 203 -2.79 16.62 3.45
N LEU A 204 -3.08 16.01 4.61
CA LEU A 204 -2.12 15.93 5.71
C LEU A 204 -0.82 15.28 5.25
N ASP A 205 0.31 15.85 5.67
CA ASP A 205 1.65 15.32 5.42
C ASP A 205 1.81 13.89 5.97
N THR A 206 1.13 13.55 7.06
CA THR A 206 1.13 12.19 7.64
C THR A 206 0.45 11.14 6.76
N ILE A 207 -0.38 11.53 5.78
CA ILE A 207 -1.07 10.59 4.87
C ILE A 207 -0.69 10.78 3.39
N ILE A 208 -0.01 11.87 3.03
CA ILE A 208 0.32 12.22 1.64
C ILE A 208 1.03 11.08 0.90
N GLY A 209 1.95 10.39 1.56
CA GLY A 209 2.66 9.26 0.97
C GLY A 209 1.78 8.01 0.76
N ILE A 210 0.71 7.83 1.53
CA ILE A 210 -0.27 6.76 1.28
C ILE A 210 -1.09 7.12 0.05
N VAL A 211 -1.58 8.37 -0.02
CA VAL A 211 -2.32 8.87 -1.18
C VAL A 211 -1.49 8.72 -2.44
N ALA A 212 -0.20 9.10 -2.41
CA ALA A 212 0.73 8.93 -3.53
C ALA A 212 0.81 7.48 -4.01
N GLY A 213 0.90 6.52 -3.09
CA GLY A 213 0.94 5.10 -3.44
C GLY A 213 -0.39 4.60 -4.03
N MET A 214 -1.52 5.07 -3.52
CA MET A 214 -2.85 4.73 -4.03
C MET A 214 -3.13 5.39 -5.39
N SER A 215 -2.52 6.56 -5.67
CA SER A 215 -2.66 7.27 -6.94
C SER A 215 -2.14 6.48 -8.14
N PHE A 216 -1.36 5.41 -7.96
CA PHE A 216 -1.00 4.48 -9.05
C PHE A 216 -2.19 3.77 -9.72
N GLN A 217 -3.41 3.94 -9.23
CA GLN A 217 -4.64 3.57 -9.95
C GLN A 217 -4.94 4.49 -11.15
N MET A 218 -4.49 5.74 -11.11
CA MET A 218 -4.70 6.76 -12.16
C MET A 218 -3.39 7.37 -12.71
N ALA A 219 -2.26 7.06 -12.08
CA ALA A 219 -0.93 7.54 -12.46
C ALA A 219 -0.25 6.59 -13.48
N ASP A 220 0.77 7.09 -14.16
CA ASP A 220 1.61 6.28 -15.05
C ASP A 220 2.51 5.34 -14.24
N ARG A 221 2.25 4.04 -14.27
CA ARG A 221 3.00 3.06 -13.48
C ARG A 221 4.45 2.84 -13.96
N SER A 222 4.85 3.41 -15.10
CA SER A 222 6.22 3.36 -15.62
C SER A 222 7.16 4.36 -14.95
N ARG A 223 6.64 5.24 -14.10
CA ARG A 223 7.40 6.29 -13.40
C ARG A 223 7.05 6.31 -11.91
N PRO A 224 8.00 6.54 -10.99
CA PRO A 224 7.66 6.80 -9.60
C PRO A 224 6.87 8.11 -9.49
N ILE A 225 6.08 8.21 -8.41
CA ILE A 225 5.26 9.37 -8.11
C ILE A 225 5.78 10.10 -6.88
N LEU A 226 5.89 11.42 -6.98
CA LEU A 226 6.19 12.32 -5.87
C LEU A 226 4.92 13.06 -5.46
N ALA A 227 4.77 13.30 -4.17
CA ALA A 227 3.67 14.07 -3.62
C ALA A 227 4.21 15.12 -2.67
N PHE A 228 3.74 16.35 -2.86
CA PHE A 228 4.14 17.50 -2.06
C PHE A 228 3.01 17.92 -1.14
N ALA A 229 3.35 18.23 0.11
CA ALA A 229 2.46 18.87 1.08
C ALA A 229 3.25 19.92 1.86
N GLN A 230 2.61 21.02 2.23
CA GLN A 230 3.22 22.02 3.12
C GLN A 230 3.13 21.52 4.56
N ASN A 231 4.23 21.60 5.32
CA ASN A 231 4.18 21.38 6.75
C ASN A 231 3.84 22.67 7.51
N VAL A 232 3.62 22.55 8.81
CA VAL A 232 3.32 23.69 9.70
C VAL A 232 4.45 24.72 9.81
N GLU A 233 5.67 24.35 9.44
CA GLU A 233 6.87 25.21 9.49
C GLU A 233 7.08 26.01 8.19
N GLY A 234 6.27 25.76 7.15
CA GLY A 234 6.37 26.44 5.85
C GLY A 234 7.28 25.75 4.83
N ASP A 235 7.91 24.63 5.20
CA ASP A 235 8.69 23.77 4.30
C ASP A 235 7.79 22.80 3.51
N LEU A 236 8.33 22.25 2.42
CA LEU A 236 7.68 21.21 1.64
C LEU A 236 8.12 19.82 2.11
N LYS A 237 7.14 19.03 2.57
CA LYS A 237 7.28 17.59 2.72
C LYS A 237 7.07 16.92 1.37
N VAL A 238 8.04 16.09 1.00
CA VAL A 238 8.01 15.28 -0.21
C VAL A 238 7.85 13.82 0.19
N SER A 239 6.88 13.13 -0.38
CA SER A 239 6.76 11.68 -0.31
C SER A 239 6.90 11.07 -1.70
N ALA A 240 7.86 10.17 -1.88
CA ALA A 240 8.02 9.42 -3.12
C ALA A 240 7.54 7.98 -2.96
N ARG A 241 6.89 7.46 -4.01
CA ARG A 241 6.45 6.06 -4.10
C ARG A 241 6.82 5.49 -5.47
N GLY A 242 7.38 4.29 -5.45
CA GLY A 242 7.66 3.47 -6.61
C GLY A 242 6.85 2.19 -6.60
N THR A 243 6.94 1.43 -7.68
CA THR A 243 6.43 0.06 -7.75
C THR A 243 7.58 -0.92 -7.59
N GLN A 244 7.26 -2.14 -7.21
CA GLN A 244 8.26 -3.20 -7.10
C GLN A 244 8.88 -3.56 -8.47
N ASP A 245 8.16 -3.30 -9.56
CA ASP A 245 8.69 -3.40 -10.91
C ASP A 245 9.76 -2.34 -11.19
N LEU A 246 9.52 -1.09 -10.78
CA LEU A 246 10.52 -0.02 -10.92
C LEU A 246 11.79 -0.31 -10.11
N VAL A 247 11.65 -0.82 -8.88
CA VAL A 247 12.81 -1.21 -8.05
C VAL A 247 13.61 -2.32 -8.74
N ARG A 248 12.94 -3.31 -9.33
CA ARG A 248 13.61 -4.36 -10.12
C ARG A 248 14.31 -3.79 -11.35
N SER A 249 13.79 -2.73 -11.94
CA SER A 249 14.43 -1.98 -13.04
C SER A 249 15.56 -1.05 -12.59
N GLY A 250 15.86 -0.94 -11.29
CA GLY A 250 16.98 -0.16 -10.78
C GLY A 250 16.60 1.09 -9.97
N LEU A 251 15.32 1.35 -9.75
CA LEU A 251 14.87 2.48 -8.93
C LEU A 251 15.37 2.35 -7.48
N ASP A 252 16.00 3.41 -6.99
CA ASP A 252 16.29 3.62 -5.57
C ASP A 252 15.88 5.05 -5.16
N LEU A 253 14.66 5.16 -4.63
CA LEU A 253 14.11 6.43 -4.17
C LEU A 253 14.81 6.98 -2.92
N ALA A 254 15.38 6.12 -2.06
CA ALA A 254 16.10 6.59 -0.89
C ALA A 254 17.34 7.37 -1.32
N HIS A 255 18.09 6.79 -2.26
CA HIS A 255 19.26 7.44 -2.85
C HIS A 255 18.89 8.71 -3.61
N ALA A 256 17.90 8.64 -4.51
CA ALA A 256 17.49 9.78 -5.33
C ALA A 256 16.99 10.97 -4.49
N LEU A 257 16.16 10.72 -3.48
CA LEU A 257 15.66 11.77 -2.59
C LEU A 257 16.75 12.37 -1.71
N SER A 258 17.67 11.56 -1.19
CA SER A 258 18.75 12.05 -0.33
C SER A 258 19.63 13.06 -1.09
N LEU A 259 20.08 12.69 -2.30
CA LEU A 259 20.92 13.56 -3.13
C LEU A 259 20.17 14.81 -3.59
N SER A 260 18.94 14.67 -4.06
CA SER A 260 18.16 15.79 -4.58
C SER A 260 17.80 16.78 -3.47
N ALA A 261 17.43 16.29 -2.28
CA ALA A 261 17.12 17.15 -1.15
C ALA A 261 18.37 17.87 -0.64
N GLN A 262 19.49 17.16 -0.46
CA GLN A 262 20.74 17.77 0.02
C GLN A 262 21.20 18.90 -0.91
N ALA A 263 21.07 18.71 -2.23
CA ALA A 263 21.49 19.70 -3.21
C ALA A 263 20.69 21.02 -3.16
N VAL A 264 19.52 21.01 -2.52
CA VAL A 264 18.67 22.21 -2.35
C VAL A 264 18.54 22.65 -0.88
N GLY A 265 19.46 22.18 -0.01
CA GLY A 265 19.46 22.53 1.41
C GLY A 265 18.38 21.81 2.23
N GLY A 266 17.78 20.74 1.70
CA GLY A 266 16.85 19.88 2.41
C GLY A 266 17.49 18.58 2.92
N VAL A 267 16.65 17.73 3.51
CA VAL A 267 17.06 16.40 4.03
C VAL A 267 16.09 15.34 3.51
N GLY A 268 16.61 14.22 3.04
CA GLY A 268 15.83 13.11 2.51
C GLY A 268 16.42 11.74 2.84
N GLY A 269 15.59 10.70 2.70
CA GLY A 269 15.99 9.31 2.94
C GLY A 269 14.80 8.35 2.96
N GLY A 270 15.06 7.06 3.22
CA GLY A 270 14.02 6.04 3.36
C GLY A 270 14.42 4.71 2.72
N HIS A 271 13.48 4.08 2.01
CA HIS A 271 13.69 2.82 1.30
C HIS A 271 13.63 3.01 -0.21
N ASN A 272 14.21 2.07 -0.96
CA ASN A 272 14.26 2.09 -2.42
C ASN A 272 12.87 2.25 -3.10
N VAL A 273 11.81 1.69 -2.52
CA VAL A 273 10.43 1.75 -3.05
C VAL A 273 9.60 2.91 -2.48
N ALA A 274 9.98 3.43 -1.31
CA ALA A 274 9.23 4.46 -0.60
C ALA A 274 10.18 5.25 0.29
N ALA A 275 10.25 6.55 0.04
CA ALA A 275 11.16 7.45 0.75
C ALA A 275 10.49 8.83 0.87
N GLY A 276 11.09 9.70 1.70
CA GLY A 276 10.58 11.04 1.95
C GLY A 276 11.71 12.06 2.06
N ALA A 277 11.36 13.33 1.90
CA ALA A 277 12.26 14.45 2.10
C ALA A 277 11.53 15.67 2.67
N THR A 278 12.29 16.61 3.21
CA THR A 278 11.85 17.96 3.57
C THR A 278 12.76 18.94 2.85
N ILE A 279 12.18 19.87 2.10
CA ILE A 279 12.91 20.86 1.30
C ILE A 279 12.31 22.26 1.48
N PRO A 280 13.08 23.34 1.27
CA PRO A 280 12.54 24.70 1.26
C PRO A 280 11.49 24.88 0.16
N LEU A 281 10.43 25.67 0.43
CA LEU A 281 9.30 25.88 -0.50
C LEU A 281 9.74 26.40 -1.87
N GLN A 282 10.64 27.38 -1.89
CA GLN A 282 11.17 28.00 -3.11
C GLN A 282 12.03 27.06 -3.96
N ALA A 283 12.52 25.96 -3.39
CA ALA A 283 13.44 25.06 -4.05
C ALA A 283 12.75 23.93 -4.84
N LYS A 284 11.41 23.87 -4.83
CA LYS A 284 10.63 22.79 -5.45
C LYS A 284 11.02 22.50 -6.89
N GLN A 285 11.19 23.54 -7.71
CA GLN A 285 11.49 23.38 -9.14
C GLN A 285 12.88 22.77 -9.35
N GLU A 286 13.91 23.33 -8.71
CA GLU A 286 15.28 22.80 -8.78
C GLU A 286 15.34 21.35 -8.26
N PHE A 287 14.61 21.05 -7.18
CA PHE A 287 14.51 19.71 -6.63
C PHE A 287 13.90 18.71 -7.62
N LEU A 288 12.80 19.09 -8.30
CA LEU A 288 12.14 18.26 -9.30
C LEU A 288 13.06 17.95 -10.47
N GLU A 289 13.83 18.94 -10.95
CA GLU A 289 14.80 18.76 -12.05
C GLU A 289 15.91 17.78 -11.67
N LYS A 290 16.47 17.90 -10.45
CA LYS A 290 17.48 16.95 -9.96
C LYS A 290 16.89 15.54 -9.78
N MET A 291 15.70 15.43 -9.19
CA MET A 291 15.01 14.15 -9.02
C MET A 291 14.75 13.46 -10.36
N ASP A 292 14.23 14.20 -11.34
CA ASP A 292 13.91 13.67 -12.68
C ASP A 292 15.16 13.12 -13.36
N ARG A 293 16.29 13.85 -13.28
CA ARG A 293 17.57 13.43 -13.83
C ARG A 293 18.14 12.18 -13.14
N ILE A 294 18.19 12.16 -11.80
CA ILE A 294 18.77 11.02 -11.07
C ILE A 294 17.94 9.75 -11.31
N VAL A 295 16.62 9.86 -11.33
CA VAL A 295 15.76 8.70 -11.65
C VAL A 295 15.95 8.24 -13.10
N ALA A 296 16.14 9.16 -14.05
CA ALA A 296 16.48 8.80 -15.44
C ALA A 296 17.78 8.00 -15.52
N GLU A 297 18.82 8.42 -14.80
CA GLU A 297 20.11 7.75 -14.73
C GLU A 297 19.99 6.35 -14.09
N GLN A 298 19.21 6.21 -13.02
CA GLN A 298 18.94 4.91 -12.38
C GLN A 298 18.26 3.92 -13.32
N LEU A 299 17.22 4.37 -14.04
CA LEU A 299 16.40 3.50 -14.89
C LEU A 299 17.02 3.22 -16.26
N SER A 300 17.97 4.05 -16.72
CA SER A 300 18.71 3.82 -17.97
C SER A 300 19.87 2.84 -17.80
N CYS A 301 20.61 2.89 -16.68
CA CYS A 301 21.77 2.03 -16.43
C CYS A 301 21.49 0.53 -16.49
N LYS A 302 20.25 0.09 -16.23
CA LYS A 302 19.88 -1.33 -16.28
C LYS A 302 19.41 -1.83 -17.66
N ASN A 303 19.05 -0.92 -18.57
CA ASN A 303 18.70 -1.29 -19.95
C ASN A 303 19.93 -1.63 -20.81
N ASN A 304 21.14 -1.26 -20.36
CA ASN A 304 22.40 -1.55 -21.04
C ASN A 304 23.06 -2.87 -20.62
N ILE A 305 22.40 -3.65 -19.74
CA ILE A 305 22.82 -5.01 -19.36
C ILE A 305 21.73 -5.97 -19.85
N LYS A 306 21.68 -6.19 -21.16
CA LYS A 306 20.94 -7.28 -21.81
C LYS A 306 21.92 -8.26 -22.40
#